data_AF-A0A959LRH3-F1
#
_entry.id   AF-A0A959LRH3-F1
#
_cell.length_a   1.000
_cell.length_b   1.000
_cell.length_c   1.000
_cell.angle_alpha   90.00
_cell.angle_beta   90.00
_cell.angle_gamma   90.00
#
_symmetry.space_group_name_H-M   'P 1'
#
loop_
_entity.id
_entity.type
_entity.pdbx_description
1 polymer ?
#
loop_
_entity_poly.entity_id
_entity_poly.type
_entity_poly.pdbx_seq_one_letter_code
_entity_poly.pdbx_strand_id
1 'polypeptide(L)'
;MANITLRAITYQYSFKCLFSVLFLTVSCFCTTKAQEEYTKVPKAITAESLGITSKVKSIYKIEYSISTAERTLDDTTHWVDTLLNKNIETTSYFNKLGYLSMKTLDSFDEKGKIEQSRTTRYYHNKDRQILALSHYIDHRFKDSIRVEYDHRHKDRVEELTYYDKKGDVVRYVEFFYRNDRIFNVKLRNPDRSLQNFIRYEYFDNGMLREKEVKGSTMQYMYSVKYEYDSIGDGNIQMNRYDYVGLYKCKQMIGKVFNSDGQMLEKTVTDSTKHVIDYRTLTYNDKGLLATEQVFAGESSSDKEYTYEFDDKGYWRTVKVSDKGTPVSKTHRVIEYRTNEEE
;
A
#
# COMPACT_ATOMS: atom_id res chain seq x y z
N MET A 1 56.12 -51.96 -43.30
CA MET A 1 57.17 -51.13 -43.90
C MET A 1 56.79 -49.67 -43.71
N ALA A 2 57.77 -48.85 -43.36
CA ALA A 2 57.64 -47.44 -42.99
C ALA A 2 57.60 -46.48 -44.21
N ASN A 3 57.46 -45.17 -43.88
CA ASN A 3 57.43 -43.91 -44.66
C ASN A 3 56.00 -43.36 -44.82
N ILE A 4 55.53 -42.33 -44.12
CA ILE A 4 56.08 -40.98 -43.80
C ILE A 4 56.58 -40.24 -45.04
N THR A 5 55.82 -39.25 -45.50
CA THR A 5 56.36 -37.90 -45.77
C THR A 5 55.29 -36.81 -45.62
N LEU A 6 55.66 -35.79 -44.84
CA LEU A 6 54.98 -34.52 -44.55
C LEU A 6 55.25 -33.44 -45.62
N ARG A 7 54.33 -32.46 -45.70
CA ARG A 7 54.49 -30.97 -45.73
C ARG A 7 53.43 -30.35 -46.66
N ALA A 8 52.44 -29.57 -46.21
CA ALA A 8 52.39 -28.32 -45.43
C ALA A 8 52.87 -27.07 -46.20
N ILE A 9 51.95 -26.09 -46.37
CA ILE A 9 52.06 -24.61 -46.32
C ILE A 9 50.62 -24.08 -46.61
N THR A 10 49.78 -23.63 -45.66
CA THR A 10 49.67 -22.35 -44.90
C THR A 10 49.42 -21.08 -45.71
N TYR A 11 48.22 -20.48 -45.52
CA TYR A 11 47.92 -19.06 -45.23
C TYR A 11 46.53 -19.03 -44.54
N GLN A 12 46.44 -18.90 -43.21
CA GLN A 12 46.16 -17.65 -42.46
C GLN A 12 45.31 -16.61 -43.21
N TYR A 13 44.02 -16.48 -42.85
CA TYR A 13 43.49 -15.30 -42.14
C TYR A 13 42.22 -15.67 -41.35
N SER A 14 42.21 -15.14 -40.14
CA SER A 14 41.18 -15.09 -39.10
C SER A 14 39.75 -14.77 -39.54
N PHE A 15 38.78 -15.57 -39.10
CA PHE A 15 37.52 -15.05 -38.54
C PHE A 15 37.01 -16.04 -37.46
N LYS A 16 37.13 -15.60 -36.21
CA LYS A 16 36.79 -16.35 -35.00
C LYS A 16 35.27 -16.46 -34.82
N CYS A 17 34.86 -17.56 -34.20
CA CYS A 17 33.75 -17.65 -33.23
C CYS A 17 32.50 -16.82 -33.53
N LEU A 18 31.57 -17.37 -34.31
CA LEU A 18 30.22 -16.78 -34.42
C LEU A 18 29.10 -17.80 -34.66
N PHE A 19 29.31 -19.06 -34.24
CA PHE A 19 28.34 -20.14 -34.51
C PHE A 19 27.87 -20.93 -33.28
N SER A 20 28.13 -20.42 -32.06
CA SER A 20 27.72 -21.12 -30.83
C SER A 20 27.34 -20.18 -29.67
N VAL A 21 26.98 -18.92 -29.97
CA VAL A 21 26.45 -17.95 -28.98
C VAL A 21 25.00 -17.54 -29.26
N LEU A 22 24.42 -17.94 -30.41
CA LEU A 22 23.09 -17.48 -30.83
C LEU A 22 21.90 -18.33 -30.34
N PHE A 23 22.13 -19.26 -29.41
CA PHE A 23 21.05 -20.04 -28.76
C PHE A 23 21.01 -19.86 -27.24
N LEU A 24 21.75 -18.88 -26.70
CA LEU A 24 21.75 -18.54 -25.26
C LEU A 24 21.38 -17.07 -24.96
N THR A 25 20.95 -16.30 -25.95
CA THR A 25 20.66 -14.85 -25.79
C THR A 25 19.27 -14.42 -26.25
N VAL A 26 18.29 -15.33 -26.29
CA VAL A 26 16.85 -14.99 -26.45
C VAL A 26 16.06 -15.27 -25.16
N SER A 27 16.72 -15.67 -24.07
CA SER A 27 16.07 -15.94 -22.77
C SER A 27 16.35 -14.88 -21.70
N CYS A 28 16.97 -13.74 -22.04
CA CYS A 28 17.44 -12.76 -21.06
C CYS A 28 16.71 -11.39 -21.05
N PHE A 29 15.59 -11.21 -21.76
CA PHE A 29 14.93 -9.89 -21.84
C PHE A 29 13.41 -9.87 -21.59
N CYS A 30 12.88 -10.84 -20.85
CA CYS A 30 11.58 -10.70 -20.18
C CYS A 30 11.70 -11.39 -18.81
N THR A 31 12.02 -10.67 -17.73
CA THR A 31 11.15 -10.55 -16.54
C THR A 31 11.78 -9.63 -15.47
N THR A 32 12.53 -8.59 -15.84
CA THR A 32 13.16 -7.66 -14.87
C THR A 32 12.21 -6.64 -14.24
N LYS A 33 10.91 -6.93 -14.12
CA LYS A 33 9.93 -6.05 -13.45
C LYS A 33 8.86 -6.77 -12.60
N ALA A 34 9.23 -7.86 -11.93
CA ALA A 34 8.36 -8.49 -10.92
C ALA A 34 9.06 -8.76 -9.57
N GLN A 35 10.21 -8.12 -9.33
CA GLN A 35 11.14 -8.46 -8.25
C GLN A 35 11.21 -7.42 -7.12
N GLU A 36 10.10 -6.83 -6.71
CA GLU A 36 10.08 -6.06 -5.46
C GLU A 36 8.78 -6.25 -4.67
N GLU A 37 8.68 -7.36 -3.95
CA GLU A 37 8.08 -7.34 -2.60
C GLU A 37 9.10 -7.88 -1.60
N TYR A 38 10.21 -7.17 -1.51
CA TYR A 38 10.92 -7.11 -0.23
C TYR A 38 9.99 -6.35 0.72
N THR A 39 9.74 -6.89 1.91
CA THR A 39 9.50 -5.98 3.03
C THR A 39 10.84 -5.29 3.27
N LYS A 40 11.13 -4.27 2.44
CA LYS A 40 12.20 -3.31 2.69
C LYS A 40 12.03 -2.90 4.14
N VAL A 41 13.15 -2.89 4.87
CA VAL A 41 13.27 -2.32 6.21
C VAL A 41 12.37 -1.08 6.29
N PRO A 42 11.65 -0.84 7.40
CA PRO A 42 11.13 0.49 7.67
C PRO A 42 12.33 1.45 7.75
N LYS A 43 12.76 1.96 6.59
CA LYS A 43 13.74 3.03 6.47
C LYS A 43 13.04 4.30 6.90
N ALA A 44 13.80 5.31 7.34
CA ALA A 44 13.25 6.64 7.57
C ALA A 44 12.32 7.01 6.41
N ILE A 45 11.09 7.45 6.74
CA ILE A 45 10.16 7.94 5.74
C ILE A 45 10.76 9.24 5.20
N THR A 46 11.45 9.14 4.07
CA THR A 46 11.99 10.25 3.30
C THR A 46 10.94 10.73 2.30
N ALA A 47 11.10 11.95 1.78
CA ALA A 47 10.29 12.42 0.66
C ALA A 47 10.30 11.40 -0.49
N GLU A 48 11.48 10.88 -0.82
CA GLU A 48 11.67 9.84 -1.84
C GLU A 48 10.88 8.55 -1.54
N SER A 49 10.84 8.08 -0.29
CA SER A 49 10.07 6.89 0.09
C SER A 49 8.55 7.05 -0.03
N LEU A 50 8.06 8.28 -0.07
CA LEU A 50 6.65 8.61 -0.30
C LEU A 50 6.33 8.80 -1.79
N GLY A 51 7.25 8.43 -2.68
CA GLY A 51 7.14 8.69 -4.12
C GLY A 51 7.19 10.18 -4.44
N ILE A 52 7.72 11.00 -3.52
CA ILE A 52 7.82 12.43 -3.73
C ILE A 52 9.08 12.71 -4.54
N THR A 53 8.88 12.91 -5.83
CA THR A 53 9.93 13.14 -6.84
C THR A 53 10.55 14.54 -6.80
N SER A 54 10.05 15.44 -5.94
CA SER A 54 10.55 16.82 -5.81
C SER A 54 10.69 17.25 -4.35
N LYS A 55 11.52 18.27 -4.07
CA LYS A 55 11.71 18.78 -2.69
C LYS A 55 10.39 19.37 -2.15
N VAL A 56 9.67 18.62 -1.33
CA VAL A 56 8.40 19.04 -0.70
C VAL A 56 8.65 19.53 0.73
N LYS A 57 8.03 20.67 1.07
CA LYS A 57 8.06 21.28 2.40
C LYS A 57 6.97 20.67 3.29
N SER A 58 5.75 20.59 2.75
CA SER A 58 4.57 20.13 3.48
C SER A 58 3.48 19.67 2.50
N ILE A 59 2.63 18.77 3.00
CA ILE A 59 1.42 18.33 2.30
C ILE A 59 0.23 18.63 3.19
N TYR A 60 -0.76 19.32 2.63
CA TYR A 60 -2.02 19.69 3.28
C TYR A 60 -3.17 19.00 2.56
N LYS A 61 -4.10 18.43 3.31
CA LYS A 61 -5.31 17.79 2.79
C LYS A 61 -6.51 18.28 3.58
N ILE A 62 -7.58 18.66 2.87
CA ILE A 62 -8.86 19.07 3.44
C ILE A 62 -9.97 18.24 2.78
N GLU A 63 -10.78 17.57 3.60
CA GLU A 63 -11.97 16.84 3.16
C GLU A 63 -13.22 17.66 3.42
N TYR A 64 -14.14 17.70 2.45
CA TYR A 64 -15.41 18.41 2.53
C TYR A 64 -16.58 17.44 2.33
N SER A 65 -17.63 17.60 3.14
CA SER A 65 -18.95 17.02 2.89
C SER A 65 -19.82 18.01 2.11
N ILE A 66 -20.66 17.48 1.21
CA ILE A 66 -21.62 18.28 0.46
C ILE A 66 -23.02 18.00 1.01
N SER A 67 -23.76 19.04 1.35
CA SER A 67 -25.16 18.94 1.77
C SER A 67 -26.04 19.84 0.91
N THR A 68 -27.23 19.36 0.56
CA THR A 68 -28.26 20.16 -0.10
C THR A 68 -29.17 20.81 0.95
N ALA A 69 -29.34 22.11 0.87
CA ALA A 69 -30.31 22.85 1.66
C ALA A 69 -31.41 23.37 0.74
N GLU A 70 -32.64 22.92 0.96
CA GLU A 70 -33.80 23.44 0.24
C GLU A 70 -34.31 24.71 0.92
N ARG A 71 -34.57 25.73 0.12
CA ARG A 71 -35.23 26.96 0.55
C ARG A 71 -36.43 27.20 -0.34
N THR A 72 -37.60 27.33 0.28
CA THR A 72 -38.81 27.77 -0.41
C THR A 72 -38.99 29.25 -0.12
N LEU A 73 -38.99 30.08 -1.16
CA LEU A 73 -39.26 31.51 -1.06
C LEU A 73 -40.78 31.75 -0.95
N ASP A 74 -41.15 32.93 -0.46
CA ASP A 74 -42.56 33.32 -0.25
C ASP A 74 -43.39 33.32 -1.55
N ASP A 75 -42.73 33.36 -2.71
CA ASP A 75 -43.33 33.29 -4.05
C ASP A 75 -43.44 31.85 -4.59
N THR A 76 -43.26 30.82 -3.75
CA THR A 76 -43.25 29.39 -4.09
C THR A 76 -42.04 28.93 -4.92
N THR A 77 -41.04 29.77 -5.15
CA THR A 77 -39.80 29.35 -5.81
C THR A 77 -39.00 28.44 -4.90
N HIS A 78 -38.68 27.23 -5.38
CA HIS A 78 -37.79 26.28 -4.69
C HIS A 78 -36.35 26.45 -5.15
N TRP A 79 -35.45 26.73 -4.21
CA TRP A 79 -34.00 26.78 -4.43
C TRP A 79 -33.34 25.61 -3.71
N VAL A 80 -32.38 24.95 -4.38
CA VAL A 80 -31.53 23.92 -3.78
C VAL A 80 -30.11 24.49 -3.69
N ASP A 81 -29.72 24.93 -2.50
CA ASP A 81 -28.35 25.39 -2.23
C ASP A 81 -27.46 24.18 -1.95
N THR A 82 -26.29 24.14 -2.61
CA THR A 82 -25.26 23.12 -2.34
C THR A 82 -24.19 23.72 -1.43
N LEU A 83 -24.06 23.22 -0.21
CA LEU A 83 -23.12 23.72 0.80
C LEU A 83 -21.93 22.76 0.97
N LEU A 84 -20.73 23.31 1.13
CA LEU A 84 -19.47 22.58 1.40
C LEU A 84 -19.04 22.78 2.85
N ASN A 85 -19.06 21.71 3.65
CA ASN A 85 -18.65 21.75 5.06
C ASN A 85 -17.29 21.03 5.24
N LYS A 86 -16.33 21.65 5.94
CA LYS A 86 -15.03 21.03 6.22
C LYS A 86 -15.19 19.92 7.25
N ASN A 87 -14.62 18.74 6.98
CA ASN A 87 -14.77 17.55 7.81
C ASN A 87 -13.45 17.13 8.50
N ILE A 88 -12.34 17.07 7.75
CA ILE A 88 -11.03 16.60 8.26
C ILE A 88 -9.91 17.42 7.62
N GLU A 89 -8.87 17.77 8.39
CA GLU A 89 -7.63 18.36 7.90
C GLU A 89 -6.40 17.53 8.30
N THR A 90 -5.46 17.32 7.38
CA THR A 90 -4.20 16.60 7.65
C THR A 90 -2.99 17.35 7.13
N THR A 91 -1.94 17.41 7.95
CA THR A 91 -0.67 18.09 7.63
C THR A 91 0.52 17.17 7.93
N SER A 92 1.43 17.03 6.97
CA SER A 92 2.69 16.29 7.14
C SER A 92 3.90 17.20 6.90
N TYR A 93 4.89 17.17 7.80
CA TYR A 93 6.09 18.02 7.73
C TYR A 93 7.29 17.41 8.47
N PHE A 94 8.51 17.85 8.13
CA PHE A 94 9.71 17.57 8.90
C PHE A 94 9.93 18.65 9.96
N ASN A 95 10.11 18.28 11.22
CA ASN A 95 10.34 19.24 12.30
C ASN A 95 11.79 19.71 12.36
N LYS A 96 12.07 20.73 13.21
CA LYS A 96 13.41 21.32 13.39
C LYS A 96 14.49 20.33 13.85
N LEU A 97 14.09 19.19 14.41
CA LEU A 97 15.00 18.12 14.86
C LEU A 97 15.20 17.05 13.78
N GLY A 98 14.65 17.23 12.58
CA GLY A 98 14.80 16.34 11.43
C GLY A 98 13.83 15.17 11.39
N TYR A 99 12.84 15.11 12.30
CA TYR A 99 11.88 14.01 12.35
C TYR A 99 10.62 14.32 11.53
N LEU A 100 10.10 13.32 10.81
CA LEU A 100 8.77 13.41 10.19
C LEU A 100 7.71 13.50 11.29
N SER A 101 6.78 14.43 11.13
CA SER A 101 5.61 14.60 11.98
C SER A 101 4.36 14.65 11.11
N MET A 102 3.34 13.89 11.49
CA MET A 102 2.02 13.92 10.86
C MET A 102 1.01 14.40 11.88
N LYS A 103 0.21 15.41 11.51
CA LYS A 103 -0.86 15.98 12.34
C LYS A 103 -2.19 15.84 11.62
N THR A 104 -3.21 15.34 12.32
CA THR A 104 -4.59 15.25 11.82
C THR A 104 -5.49 16.04 12.75
N LEU A 105 -6.40 16.83 12.19
CA LEU A 105 -7.43 17.58 12.89
C LEU A 105 -8.79 17.01 12.46
N ASP A 106 -9.47 16.38 13.40
CA ASP A 106 -10.77 15.75 13.21
C ASP A 106 -11.87 16.68 13.72
N SER A 107 -12.93 16.82 12.92
CA SER A 107 -14.19 17.51 13.22
C SER A 107 -14.06 19.01 13.52
N PHE A 108 -14.84 19.80 12.78
CA PHE A 108 -15.04 21.21 13.02
C PHE A 108 -16.47 21.43 13.50
N ASP A 109 -16.67 22.11 14.63
CA ASP A 109 -18.02 22.53 15.04
C ASP A 109 -18.63 23.51 14.00
N GLU A 110 -19.92 23.87 14.16
CA GLU A 110 -20.61 24.84 13.28
C GLU A 110 -19.91 26.22 13.21
N LYS A 111 -18.94 26.49 14.09
CA LYS A 111 -18.13 27.71 14.16
C LYS A 111 -16.69 27.51 13.65
N GLY A 112 -16.35 26.32 13.16
CA GLY A 112 -15.02 26.02 12.64
C GLY A 112 -13.97 25.70 13.71
N LYS A 113 -14.37 25.33 14.93
CA LYS A 113 -13.45 24.97 16.01
C LYS A 113 -13.08 23.48 15.95
N ILE A 114 -11.79 23.20 16.09
CA ILE A 114 -11.22 21.85 16.13
C ILE A 114 -11.73 21.09 17.36
N GLU A 115 -12.31 19.91 17.15
CA GLU A 115 -12.74 19.03 18.25
C GLU A 115 -11.63 18.08 18.73
N GLN A 116 -10.81 17.54 17.81
CA GLN A 116 -9.74 16.61 18.16
C GLN A 116 -8.50 16.76 17.27
N SER A 117 -7.31 16.61 17.87
CA SER A 117 -6.01 16.66 17.19
C SER A 117 -5.19 15.40 17.45
N ARG A 118 -4.72 14.72 16.41
CA ARG A 118 -3.86 13.51 16.50
C ARG A 118 -2.48 13.80 15.93
N THR A 119 -1.42 13.26 16.53
CA THR A 119 -0.04 13.45 16.06
C THR A 119 0.81 12.18 16.18
N THR A 120 1.56 11.85 15.12
CA THR A 120 2.55 10.76 15.11
C THR A 120 3.96 11.31 14.95
N ARG A 121 4.92 10.76 15.72
CA ARG A 121 6.35 11.10 15.66
C ARG A 121 7.20 9.86 15.42
N TYR A 122 8.23 9.99 14.59
CA TYR A 122 9.14 8.91 14.22
C TYR A 122 10.55 9.20 14.75
N TYR A 123 11.18 8.22 15.41
CA TYR A 123 12.53 8.32 15.98
C TYR A 123 13.50 7.43 15.23
N HIS A 124 14.71 7.94 14.96
CA HIS A 124 15.72 7.27 14.14
C HIS A 124 17.07 7.17 14.84
N ASN A 125 17.85 6.14 14.51
CA ASN A 125 19.28 6.08 14.88
C ASN A 125 20.15 6.87 13.88
N LYS A 126 21.47 6.90 14.12
CA LYS A 126 22.45 7.57 13.24
C LYS A 126 22.47 7.00 11.82
N ASP A 127 22.13 5.72 11.68
CA ASP A 127 22.05 5.00 10.40
C ASP A 127 20.68 5.16 9.73
N ARG A 128 19.82 6.09 10.22
CA ARG A 128 18.46 6.38 9.73
C ARG A 128 17.49 5.18 9.79
N GLN A 129 17.76 4.21 10.66
CA GLN A 129 16.83 3.13 10.98
C GLN A 129 15.82 3.62 12.01
N ILE A 130 14.56 3.23 11.85
CA ILE A 130 13.50 3.55 12.82
C ILE A 130 13.77 2.76 14.10
N LEU A 131 13.85 3.45 15.23
CA LEU A 131 13.97 2.83 16.56
C LEU A 131 12.63 2.81 17.30
N ALA A 132 11.83 3.86 17.13
CA ALA A 132 10.55 4.00 17.80
C ALA A 132 9.57 4.92 17.06
N LEU A 133 8.29 4.79 17.41
CA LEU A 133 7.20 5.68 17.01
C LEU A 133 6.37 6.04 18.24
N SER A 134 5.85 7.26 18.29
CA SER A 134 4.95 7.71 19.38
C SER A 134 3.72 8.41 18.85
N HIS A 135 2.57 8.15 19.47
CA HIS A 135 1.27 8.72 19.11
C HIS A 135 0.74 9.65 20.22
N TYR A 136 0.07 10.73 19.81
CA TYR A 136 -0.50 11.75 20.69
C TYR A 136 -1.93 12.10 20.27
N ILE A 137 -2.79 12.38 21.25
CA ILE A 137 -4.15 12.92 21.07
C ILE A 137 -4.27 14.19 21.92
N ASP A 138 -4.67 15.30 21.32
CA ASP A 138 -4.80 16.63 21.94
C ASP A 138 -3.53 17.02 22.72
N HIS A 139 -2.38 16.77 22.09
CA HIS A 139 -1.04 16.98 22.64
C HIS A 139 -0.65 16.08 23.82
N ARG A 140 -1.48 15.10 24.20
CA ARG A 140 -1.20 14.13 25.27
C ARG A 140 -0.70 12.81 24.67
N PHE A 141 0.31 12.22 25.31
CA PHE A 141 0.86 10.93 24.89
C PHE A 141 -0.19 9.82 24.98
N LYS A 142 -0.28 8.98 23.95
CA LYS A 142 -1.28 7.93 23.82
C LYS A 142 -0.69 6.52 23.89
N ASP A 143 0.35 6.25 23.12
CA ASP A 143 1.05 4.96 23.06
C ASP A 143 2.34 5.10 22.23
N SER A 144 3.16 4.04 22.21
CA SER A 144 4.39 3.99 21.42
C SER A 144 4.74 2.58 20.92
N ILE A 145 5.64 2.51 19.96
CA ILE A 145 6.14 1.27 19.37
C ILE A 145 7.67 1.33 19.38
N ARG A 146 8.33 0.26 19.83
CA ARG A 146 9.77 0.04 19.69
C ARG A 146 10.05 -0.97 18.59
N VAL A 147 11.15 -0.76 17.85
CA VAL A 147 11.62 -1.64 16.77
C VAL A 147 12.95 -2.27 17.18
N GLU A 148 13.07 -3.59 17.02
CA GLU A 148 14.29 -4.36 17.28
C GLU A 148 14.75 -5.09 16.01
N TYR A 149 16.05 -5.11 15.76
CA TYR A 149 16.67 -5.66 14.56
C TYR A 149 17.55 -6.87 14.90
N ASP A 150 17.60 -7.84 14.00
CA ASP A 150 18.44 -9.03 14.10
C ASP A 150 19.92 -8.62 14.26
N HIS A 151 20.55 -9.13 15.32
CA HIS A 151 21.95 -8.83 15.63
C HIS A 151 22.93 -9.28 14.54
N ARG A 152 22.64 -10.39 13.85
CA ARG A 152 23.47 -10.96 12.78
C ARG A 152 23.20 -10.27 11.45
N HIS A 153 21.95 -9.90 11.19
CA HIS A 153 21.50 -9.22 9.98
C HIS A 153 20.83 -7.91 10.36
N LYS A 154 21.63 -6.86 10.58
CA LYS A 154 21.19 -5.55 11.10
C LYS A 154 20.14 -4.82 10.24
N ASP A 155 19.84 -5.35 9.06
CA ASP A 155 18.83 -4.89 8.13
C ASP A 155 17.48 -5.62 8.30
N ARG A 156 17.35 -6.59 9.22
CA ARG A 156 16.10 -7.34 9.42
C ARG A 156 15.46 -6.95 10.73
N VAL A 157 14.17 -6.56 10.69
CA VAL A 157 13.37 -6.39 11.90
C VAL A 157 13.09 -7.78 12.47
N GLU A 158 13.45 -7.98 13.72
CA GLU A 158 13.20 -9.22 14.45
C GLU A 158 11.92 -9.10 15.29
N GLU A 159 11.73 -7.96 15.97
CA GLU A 159 10.60 -7.74 16.87
C GLU A 159 10.08 -6.30 16.84
N LEU A 160 8.76 -6.14 16.99
CA LEU A 160 8.12 -4.89 17.36
C LEU A 160 7.45 -5.03 18.73
N THR A 161 7.65 -4.05 19.60
CA THR A 161 7.03 -4.01 20.94
C THR A 161 6.13 -2.80 21.07
N TYR A 162 4.85 -3.03 21.40
CA TYR A 162 3.83 -2.00 21.55
C TYR A 162 3.65 -1.68 23.03
N TYR A 163 3.63 -0.39 23.37
CA TYR A 163 3.44 0.13 24.72
C TYR A 163 2.22 1.04 24.79
N ASP A 164 1.45 0.98 25.86
CA ASP A 164 0.30 1.87 26.08
C ASP A 164 0.70 3.26 26.61
N LYS A 165 -0.30 4.07 27.01
CA LYS A 165 -0.10 5.41 27.58
C LYS A 165 0.68 5.45 28.89
N LYS A 166 0.73 4.33 29.64
CA LYS A 166 1.46 4.19 30.90
C LYS A 166 2.89 3.69 30.68
N GLY A 167 3.19 3.22 29.47
CA GLY A 167 4.45 2.55 29.16
C GLY A 167 4.41 1.04 29.45
N ASP A 168 3.23 0.47 29.68
CA ASP A 168 3.06 -0.97 29.87
C ASP A 168 3.05 -1.67 28.50
N VAL A 169 3.70 -2.82 28.38
CA VAL A 169 3.70 -3.60 27.14
C VAL A 169 2.32 -4.20 26.88
N VAL A 170 1.79 -4.01 25.67
CA VAL A 170 0.48 -4.54 25.26
C VAL A 170 0.55 -5.62 24.18
N ARG A 171 1.63 -5.69 23.39
CA ARG A 171 1.79 -6.68 22.31
C ARG A 171 3.23 -6.78 21.84
N TYR A 172 3.62 -7.98 21.38
CA TYR A 172 4.82 -8.22 20.58
C TYR A 172 4.47 -8.71 19.17
N VAL A 173 5.31 -8.40 18.19
CA VAL A 173 5.25 -8.96 16.82
C VAL A 173 6.64 -9.47 16.44
N GLU A 174 6.78 -10.79 16.28
CA GLU A 174 8.04 -11.46 15.95
C GLU A 174 8.07 -11.88 14.47
N PHE A 175 9.20 -11.67 13.79
CA PHE A 175 9.40 -12.00 12.38
C PHE A 175 10.43 -13.11 12.20
N PHE A 176 10.16 -14.07 11.31
CA PHE A 176 11.05 -15.18 11.02
C PHE A 176 11.38 -15.25 9.53
N TYR A 177 12.67 -15.43 9.23
CA TYR A 177 13.20 -15.37 7.88
C TYR A 177 13.74 -16.74 7.41
N ARG A 178 13.54 -17.05 6.14
CA ARG A 178 14.11 -18.20 5.42
C ARG A 178 14.44 -17.77 4.00
N ASN A 179 15.65 -18.06 3.54
CA ASN A 179 16.14 -17.61 2.22
C ASN A 179 15.91 -16.10 2.02
N ASP A 180 16.24 -15.32 3.05
CA ASP A 180 16.11 -13.86 3.10
C ASP A 180 14.69 -13.31 2.93
N ARG A 181 13.68 -14.14 3.19
CA ARG A 181 12.25 -13.78 3.12
C ARG A 181 11.53 -14.11 4.40
N ILE A 182 10.58 -13.27 4.79
CA ILE A 182 9.70 -13.56 5.92
C ILE A 182 8.83 -14.75 5.54
N PHE A 183 8.93 -15.86 6.27
CA PHE A 183 8.05 -17.01 6.05
C PHE A 183 7.03 -17.17 7.18
N ASN A 184 7.30 -16.62 8.37
CA ASN A 184 6.35 -16.60 9.48
C ASN A 184 6.38 -15.27 10.25
N VAL A 185 5.22 -14.88 10.79
CA VAL A 185 5.08 -13.78 11.75
C VAL A 185 4.21 -14.25 12.92
N LYS A 186 4.62 -13.93 14.15
CA LYS A 186 3.86 -14.25 15.37
C LYS A 186 3.46 -12.97 16.08
N LEU A 187 2.16 -12.81 16.34
CA LEU A 187 1.65 -11.78 17.25
C LEU A 187 1.47 -12.41 18.61
N ARG A 188 1.97 -11.76 19.66
CA ARG A 188 1.91 -12.27 21.04
C ARG A 188 1.38 -11.23 22.01
N ASN A 189 0.73 -11.73 23.05
CA ASN A 189 0.30 -10.96 24.20
C ASN A 189 1.50 -10.54 25.08
N PRO A 190 1.30 -9.67 26.09
CA PRO A 190 2.37 -9.23 26.99
C PRO A 190 3.05 -10.37 27.76
N ASP A 191 2.31 -11.45 28.05
CA ASP A 191 2.79 -12.69 28.68
C ASP A 191 3.49 -13.64 27.69
N ARG A 192 3.72 -13.21 26.45
CA ARG A 192 4.30 -13.97 25.32
C ARG A 192 3.43 -15.14 24.83
N SER A 193 2.18 -15.28 25.27
CA SER A 193 1.25 -16.24 24.67
C SER A 193 0.89 -15.87 23.23
N LEU A 194 0.64 -16.87 22.39
CA LEU A 194 0.35 -16.67 20.96
C LEU A 194 -1.05 -16.07 20.76
N GLN A 195 -1.13 -14.94 20.07
CA GLN A 195 -2.38 -14.31 19.66
C GLN A 195 -2.73 -14.70 18.21
N ASN A 196 -1.79 -14.53 17.29
CA ASN A 196 -1.95 -14.90 15.89
C ASN A 196 -0.66 -15.46 15.31
N PHE A 197 -0.80 -16.38 14.37
CA PHE A 197 0.28 -16.91 13.56
C PHE A 197 -0.01 -16.66 12.08
N ILE A 198 0.96 -16.08 11.39
CA ILE A 198 0.87 -15.76 9.96
C ILE A 198 1.97 -16.53 9.25
N ARG A 199 1.63 -17.23 8.17
CA ARG A 199 2.57 -17.96 7.31
C ARG A 199 2.53 -17.41 5.89
N TYR A 200 3.69 -17.36 5.26
CA TYR A 200 3.85 -16.98 3.86
C TYR A 200 4.46 -18.15 3.08
N GLU A 201 3.92 -18.40 1.89
CA GLU A 201 4.46 -19.35 0.92
C GLU A 201 4.75 -18.64 -0.39
N TYR A 202 5.83 -19.06 -1.05
CA TYR A 202 6.32 -18.42 -2.26
C TYR A 202 6.42 -19.46 -3.38
N PHE A 203 6.24 -19.00 -4.62
CA PHE A 203 6.62 -19.76 -5.82
C PHE A 203 8.16 -19.85 -5.94
N ASP A 204 8.65 -20.72 -6.83
CA ASP A 204 10.10 -20.90 -7.06
C ASP A 204 10.76 -19.64 -7.61
N ASN A 205 10.03 -18.86 -8.43
CA ASN A 205 10.45 -17.53 -8.90
C ASN A 205 10.45 -16.47 -7.78
N GLY A 206 9.92 -16.82 -6.61
CA GLY A 206 9.94 -16.04 -5.41
C GLY A 206 8.79 -15.08 -5.18
N MET A 207 7.80 -15.07 -6.05
CA MET A 207 6.57 -14.32 -5.83
C MET A 207 5.72 -14.96 -4.74
N LEU A 208 4.96 -14.16 -4.00
CA LEU A 208 4.10 -14.64 -2.93
C LEU A 208 2.97 -15.49 -3.52
N ARG A 209 2.89 -16.76 -3.13
CA ARG A 209 1.83 -17.68 -3.56
C ARG A 209 0.64 -17.63 -2.61
N GLU A 210 0.91 -17.67 -1.32
CA GLU A 210 -0.13 -17.78 -0.31
C GLU A 210 0.27 -17.11 1.00
N LYS A 211 -0.70 -16.48 1.64
CA LYS A 211 -0.62 -15.99 3.03
C LYS A 211 -1.71 -16.64 3.84
N GLU A 212 -1.36 -17.30 4.93
CA GLU A 212 -2.31 -17.88 5.89
C GLU A 212 -2.30 -17.11 7.20
N VAL A 213 -3.47 -16.91 7.81
CA VAL A 213 -3.59 -16.33 9.15
C VAL A 213 -4.40 -17.24 10.05
N LYS A 214 -3.80 -17.59 11.20
CA LYS A 214 -4.35 -18.45 12.24
C LYS A 214 -4.46 -17.70 13.56
N GLY A 215 -5.48 -18.02 14.34
CA GLY A 215 -5.69 -17.46 15.68
C GLY A 215 -4.82 -18.13 16.74
N SER A 216 -5.07 -17.80 18.01
CA SER A 216 -4.35 -18.33 19.17
C SER A 216 -4.48 -19.85 19.34
N THR A 217 -5.60 -20.41 18.88
CA THR A 217 -5.89 -21.85 18.87
C THR A 217 -5.40 -22.55 17.60
N MET A 218 -4.64 -21.87 16.74
CA MET A 218 -4.19 -22.34 15.42
C MET A 218 -5.29 -22.61 14.39
N GLN A 219 -6.54 -22.23 14.69
CA GLN A 219 -7.65 -22.26 13.73
C GLN A 219 -7.49 -21.18 12.67
N TYR A 220 -7.87 -21.47 11.42
CA TYR A 220 -7.82 -20.52 10.30
C TYR A 220 -8.79 -19.35 10.52
N MET A 221 -8.27 -18.14 10.33
CA MET A 221 -9.07 -16.92 10.28
C MET A 221 -9.30 -16.49 8.85
N TYR A 222 -8.23 -16.41 8.05
CA TYR A 222 -8.31 -16.12 6.61
C TYR A 222 -7.07 -16.63 5.88
N SER A 223 -7.16 -16.77 4.56
CA SER A 223 -6.03 -16.95 3.66
C SER A 223 -6.13 -16.01 2.47
N VAL A 224 -4.99 -15.72 1.82
CA VAL A 224 -4.92 -14.97 0.57
C VAL A 224 -4.09 -15.78 -0.40
N LYS A 225 -4.64 -16.06 -1.58
CA LYS A 225 -3.99 -16.79 -2.66
C LYS A 225 -3.76 -15.86 -3.84
N TYR A 226 -2.60 -16.01 -4.45
CA TYR A 226 -2.18 -15.23 -5.61
C TYR A 226 -2.01 -16.16 -6.80
N GLU A 227 -2.64 -15.79 -7.90
CA GLU A 227 -2.51 -16.43 -9.19
C GLU A 227 -1.94 -15.39 -10.15
N TYR A 228 -0.84 -15.74 -10.78
CA TYR A 228 -0.14 -14.86 -11.72
C TYR A 228 -0.41 -15.38 -13.11
N ASP A 229 -0.70 -14.44 -14.02
CA ASP A 229 -1.06 -14.65 -15.42
C ASP A 229 -0.57 -15.98 -16.02
N SER A 230 -1.53 -16.85 -16.33
CA SER A 230 -1.29 -18.12 -17.01
C SER A 230 -1.63 -18.08 -18.51
N ILE A 231 -2.21 -16.97 -19.00
CA ILE A 231 -2.76 -16.81 -20.35
C ILE A 231 -2.02 -15.75 -21.20
N GLY A 232 -1.04 -15.05 -20.62
CA GLY A 232 -0.17 -14.09 -21.32
C GLY A 232 -0.72 -12.66 -21.39
N ASP A 233 -1.76 -12.33 -20.63
CA ASP A 233 -2.37 -10.99 -20.60
C ASP A 233 -1.72 -10.03 -19.58
N GLY A 234 -0.77 -10.50 -18.79
CA GLY A 234 -0.04 -9.78 -17.78
C GLY A 234 -0.81 -9.50 -16.48
N ASN A 235 -2.03 -10.05 -16.32
CA ASN A 235 -2.87 -9.78 -15.17
C ASN A 235 -2.52 -10.64 -13.94
N ILE A 236 -2.67 -10.08 -12.74
CA ILE A 236 -2.51 -10.80 -11.47
C ILE A 236 -3.87 -10.91 -10.79
N GLN A 237 -4.27 -12.12 -10.43
CA GLN A 237 -5.46 -12.36 -9.64
C GLN A 237 -5.10 -12.64 -8.18
N MET A 238 -5.81 -11.99 -7.25
CA MET A 238 -5.66 -12.20 -5.82
C MET A 238 -7.00 -12.53 -5.20
N ASN A 239 -7.11 -13.69 -4.54
CA ASN A 239 -8.32 -14.15 -3.87
C ASN A 239 -8.07 -14.30 -2.36
N ARG A 240 -8.77 -13.51 -1.54
CA ARG A 240 -8.79 -13.67 -0.08
C ARG A 240 -10.01 -14.48 0.34
N TYR A 241 -9.82 -15.48 1.19
CA TYR A 241 -10.87 -16.30 1.77
C TYR A 241 -10.91 -16.07 3.27
N ASP A 242 -12.04 -15.60 3.81
CA ASP A 242 -12.24 -15.47 5.25
C ASP A 242 -13.00 -16.70 5.77
N TYR A 243 -12.58 -17.25 6.91
CA TYR A 243 -13.09 -18.49 7.48
C TYR A 243 -13.79 -18.26 8.83
N VAL A 244 -14.70 -19.15 9.17
CA VAL A 244 -15.32 -19.27 10.50
C VAL A 244 -15.19 -20.71 10.97
N GLY A 245 -14.59 -20.92 12.15
CA GLY A 245 -14.38 -22.26 12.70
C GLY A 245 -13.40 -23.10 11.87
N LEU A 246 -13.59 -24.43 11.85
CA LEU A 246 -12.72 -25.36 11.13
C LEU A 246 -13.06 -25.35 9.62
N TYR A 247 -12.40 -24.46 8.87
CA TYR A 247 -12.38 -24.40 7.39
C TYR A 247 -13.68 -23.99 6.68
N LYS A 248 -14.70 -23.47 7.38
CA LYS A 248 -15.91 -22.97 6.72
C LYS A 248 -15.68 -21.57 6.14
N CYS A 249 -15.64 -21.45 4.82
CA CYS A 249 -15.51 -20.16 4.14
C CYS A 249 -16.76 -19.29 4.38
N LYS A 250 -16.56 -18.06 4.87
CA LYS A 250 -17.60 -17.06 5.10
C LYS A 250 -17.76 -16.12 3.93
N GLN A 251 -16.65 -15.68 3.34
CA GLN A 251 -16.65 -14.77 2.20
C GLN A 251 -15.34 -14.93 1.41
N MET A 252 -15.38 -14.49 0.16
CA MET A 252 -14.21 -14.33 -0.70
C MET A 252 -14.12 -12.88 -1.18
N ILE A 253 -12.91 -12.33 -1.23
CA ILE A 253 -12.61 -11.05 -1.86
C ILE A 253 -11.62 -11.30 -3.00
N GLY A 254 -12.09 -11.20 -4.24
CA GLY A 254 -11.27 -11.25 -5.44
C GLY A 254 -10.80 -9.86 -5.87
N LYS A 255 -9.59 -9.77 -6.42
CA LYS A 255 -9.04 -8.58 -7.06
C LYS A 255 -8.27 -8.97 -8.32
N VAL A 256 -8.34 -8.12 -9.34
CA VAL A 256 -7.56 -8.26 -10.57
C VAL A 256 -6.68 -7.04 -10.73
N PHE A 257 -5.42 -7.25 -11.08
CA PHE A 257 -4.44 -6.22 -11.36
C PHE A 257 -3.90 -6.37 -12.78
N ASN A 258 -3.58 -5.27 -13.46
CA ASN A 258 -2.90 -5.31 -14.76
C ASN A 258 -1.38 -5.48 -14.62
N SER A 259 -0.69 -5.56 -15.76
CA SER A 259 0.76 -5.68 -15.84
C SER A 259 1.53 -4.51 -15.20
N ASP A 260 0.89 -3.35 -15.08
CA ASP A 260 1.44 -2.16 -14.42
C ASP A 260 1.17 -2.17 -12.90
N GLY A 261 0.56 -3.24 -12.37
CA GLY A 261 0.22 -3.38 -10.95
C GLY A 261 -1.00 -2.58 -10.51
N GLN A 262 -1.77 -2.05 -11.45
CA GLN A 262 -2.98 -1.28 -11.18
C GLN A 262 -4.16 -2.20 -10.99
N MET A 263 -4.92 -2.03 -9.91
CA MET A 263 -6.12 -2.82 -9.63
C MET A 263 -7.22 -2.41 -10.61
N LEU A 264 -7.69 -3.33 -11.44
CA LEU A 264 -8.77 -3.10 -12.39
C LEU A 264 -10.14 -3.38 -11.76
N GLU A 265 -10.21 -4.43 -10.95
CA GLU A 265 -11.47 -4.95 -10.42
C GLU A 265 -11.34 -5.43 -8.97
N LYS A 266 -12.47 -5.36 -8.26
CA LYS A 266 -12.64 -5.99 -6.96
C LYS A 266 -14.04 -6.61 -6.87
N THR A 267 -14.11 -7.85 -6.41
CA THR A 267 -15.37 -8.58 -6.20
C THR A 267 -15.40 -9.13 -4.78
N VAL A 268 -16.50 -8.97 -4.07
CA VAL A 268 -16.74 -9.61 -2.77
C VAL A 268 -17.91 -10.56 -2.92
N THR A 269 -17.72 -11.82 -2.54
CA THR A 269 -18.78 -12.82 -2.51
C THR A 269 -19.00 -13.37 -1.12
N ASP A 270 -20.25 -13.70 -0.79
CA ASP A 270 -20.61 -14.34 0.47
C ASP A 270 -20.31 -15.86 0.47
N SER A 271 -20.71 -16.54 1.55
CA SER A 271 -20.52 -17.99 1.72
C SER A 271 -21.29 -18.86 0.72
N THR A 272 -22.31 -18.29 0.08
CA THR A 272 -23.12 -18.92 -0.98
C THR A 272 -22.67 -18.54 -2.39
N LYS A 273 -21.58 -17.77 -2.50
CA LYS A 273 -20.99 -17.25 -3.76
C LYS A 273 -21.82 -16.15 -4.45
N HIS A 274 -22.74 -15.49 -3.75
CA HIS A 274 -23.41 -14.30 -4.27
C HIS A 274 -22.49 -13.07 -4.17
N VAL A 275 -22.49 -12.21 -5.20
CA VAL A 275 -21.70 -10.97 -5.21
C VAL A 275 -22.41 -9.89 -4.39
N ILE A 276 -21.71 -9.30 -3.42
CA ILE A 276 -22.25 -8.29 -2.50
C ILE A 276 -21.58 -6.90 -2.62
N ASP A 277 -20.37 -6.84 -3.19
CA ASP A 277 -19.66 -5.59 -3.55
C ASP A 277 -18.85 -5.86 -4.81
N TYR A 278 -18.99 -4.98 -5.80
CA TYR A 278 -18.25 -5.04 -7.05
C TYR A 278 -17.72 -3.66 -7.40
N ARG A 279 -16.47 -3.59 -7.85
CA ARG A 279 -15.82 -2.33 -8.22
C ARG A 279 -15.03 -2.47 -9.50
N THR A 280 -15.06 -1.40 -10.29
CA THR A 280 -14.23 -1.23 -11.48
C THR A 280 -13.43 0.06 -11.37
N LEU A 281 -12.20 0.03 -11.84
CA LEU A 281 -11.26 1.14 -11.75
C LEU A 281 -10.69 1.42 -13.14
N THR A 282 -10.61 2.70 -13.50
CA THR A 282 -10.01 3.13 -14.77
C THR A 282 -8.86 4.10 -14.51
N TYR A 283 -7.84 4.02 -15.35
CA TYR A 283 -6.62 4.82 -15.24
C TYR A 283 -6.47 5.70 -16.49
N ASN A 284 -5.94 6.91 -16.34
CA ASN A 284 -5.63 7.77 -17.46
C ASN A 284 -4.33 7.34 -18.17
N ASP A 285 -3.97 8.00 -19.26
CA ASP A 285 -2.77 7.70 -20.07
C ASP A 285 -1.45 7.83 -19.30
N LYS A 286 -1.45 8.49 -18.13
CA LYS A 286 -0.30 8.58 -17.23
C LYS A 286 -0.26 7.45 -16.19
N GLY A 287 -1.18 6.50 -16.26
CA GLY A 287 -1.33 5.41 -15.31
C GLY A 287 -1.86 5.85 -13.94
N LEU A 288 -2.57 6.98 -13.87
CA LEU A 288 -3.14 7.52 -12.64
C LEU A 288 -4.63 7.19 -12.58
N LEU A 289 -5.11 6.72 -11.42
CA LEU A 289 -6.53 6.33 -11.23
C LEU A 289 -7.42 7.51 -11.58
N ALA A 290 -8.22 7.39 -12.62
CA ALA A 290 -9.09 8.44 -13.14
C ALA A 290 -10.50 8.32 -12.59
N THR A 291 -11.06 7.10 -12.58
CA THR A 291 -12.39 6.82 -12.00
C THR A 291 -12.42 5.49 -11.25
N GLU A 292 -13.29 5.42 -10.23
CA GLU A 292 -13.69 4.18 -9.55
C GLU A 292 -15.22 4.13 -9.51
N GLN A 293 -15.81 3.03 -9.94
CA GLN A 293 -17.25 2.75 -9.81
C GLN A 293 -17.46 1.66 -8.76
N VAL A 294 -18.45 1.84 -7.88
CA VAL A 294 -18.76 0.93 -6.79
C VAL A 294 -20.24 0.55 -6.86
N PHE A 295 -20.48 -0.75 -7.00
CA PHE A 295 -21.80 -1.37 -7.03
C PHE A 295 -21.97 -2.25 -5.79
N ALA A 296 -22.87 -1.88 -4.89
CA ALA A 296 -23.18 -2.65 -3.70
C ALA A 296 -24.47 -3.46 -3.92
N GLY A 297 -24.42 -4.78 -3.73
CA GLY A 297 -25.52 -5.69 -4.07
C GLY A 297 -26.80 -5.48 -3.26
N GLU A 298 -26.71 -4.93 -2.06
CA GLU A 298 -27.87 -4.72 -1.16
C GLU A 298 -28.34 -3.26 -1.08
N SER A 299 -27.43 -2.31 -1.22
CA SER A 299 -27.77 -0.88 -1.26
C SER A 299 -27.70 -0.43 -2.69
N SER A 300 -28.83 -0.06 -3.28
CA SER A 300 -28.93 0.47 -4.65
C SER A 300 -28.09 1.73 -4.94
N SER A 301 -27.07 2.08 -4.15
CA SER A 301 -26.17 3.22 -4.36
C SER A 301 -24.99 2.83 -5.25
N ASP A 302 -25.06 3.31 -6.49
CA ASP A 302 -23.94 3.27 -7.42
C ASP A 302 -23.11 4.53 -7.18
N LYS A 303 -21.95 4.35 -6.53
CA LYS A 303 -21.04 5.46 -6.26
C LYS A 303 -19.97 5.53 -7.34
N GLU A 304 -19.69 6.76 -7.76
CA GLU A 304 -18.60 7.07 -8.67
C GLU A 304 -17.63 8.05 -8.01
N TYR A 305 -16.34 7.76 -8.13
CA TYR A 305 -15.25 8.59 -7.68
C TYR A 305 -14.48 9.09 -8.90
N THR A 306 -14.19 10.39 -8.95
CA THR A 306 -13.38 11.00 -10.02
C THR A 306 -12.18 11.72 -9.44
N TYR A 307 -11.01 11.52 -10.04
CA TYR A 307 -9.74 12.04 -9.55
C TYR A 307 -9.12 13.04 -10.53
N GLU A 308 -8.61 14.15 -10.01
CA GLU A 308 -7.83 15.16 -10.76
C GLU A 308 -6.41 15.21 -10.22
N PHE A 309 -5.42 15.48 -11.07
CA PHE A 309 -4.01 15.47 -10.73
C PHE A 309 -3.32 16.81 -11.06
N ASP A 310 -2.26 17.15 -10.35
CA ASP A 310 -1.37 18.26 -10.69
C ASP A 310 -0.37 17.89 -11.79
N ASP A 311 0.41 18.87 -12.26
CA ASP A 311 1.38 18.67 -13.35
C ASP A 311 2.51 17.69 -12.99
N LYS A 312 2.71 17.43 -11.69
CA LYS A 312 3.69 16.47 -11.18
C LYS A 312 3.09 15.08 -10.93
N GLY A 313 1.80 14.88 -11.23
CA GLY A 313 1.11 13.60 -11.13
C GLY A 313 0.55 13.28 -9.74
N TYR A 314 0.53 14.24 -8.81
CA TYR A 314 -0.13 14.04 -7.51
C TYR A 314 -1.61 14.34 -7.64
N TRP A 315 -2.46 13.48 -7.07
CA TRP A 315 -3.90 13.79 -7.05
C TRP A 315 -4.15 15.06 -6.22
N ARG A 316 -4.95 15.95 -6.79
CA ARG A 316 -5.31 17.27 -6.26
C ARG A 316 -6.74 17.31 -5.78
N THR A 317 -7.64 16.67 -6.51
CA THR A 317 -9.07 16.64 -6.20
C THR A 317 -9.60 15.22 -6.29
N VAL A 318 -10.46 14.84 -5.35
CA VAL A 318 -11.36 13.68 -5.49
C VAL A 318 -12.78 14.17 -5.35
N LYS A 319 -13.66 13.82 -6.29
CA LYS A 319 -15.10 14.08 -6.25
C LYS A 319 -15.83 12.76 -6.10
N VAL A 320 -16.90 12.74 -5.31
CA VAL A 320 -17.73 11.55 -5.11
C VAL A 320 -19.16 11.89 -5.50
N SER A 321 -19.78 11.05 -6.32
CA SER A 321 -21.19 11.11 -6.66
C SER A 321 -21.91 9.80 -6.36
N ASP A 322 -23.19 9.89 -6.02
CA ASP A 322 -24.12 8.76 -5.86
C ASP A 322 -25.23 8.92 -6.89
N LYS A 323 -25.32 7.98 -7.85
CA LYS A 323 -26.23 8.07 -9.01
C LYS A 323 -26.14 9.42 -9.75
N GLY A 324 -24.93 9.96 -9.89
CA GLY A 324 -24.67 11.26 -10.52
C GLY A 324 -24.88 12.49 -9.62
N THR A 325 -25.36 12.33 -8.38
CA THR A 325 -25.51 13.45 -7.43
C THR A 325 -24.24 13.63 -6.59
N PRO A 326 -23.62 14.83 -6.53
CA PRO A 326 -22.41 15.05 -5.73
C PRO A 326 -22.63 14.89 -4.22
N VAL A 327 -21.73 14.17 -3.54
CA VAL A 327 -21.84 13.85 -2.10
C VAL A 327 -20.65 14.39 -1.30
N SER A 328 -19.44 14.37 -1.87
CA SER A 328 -18.26 14.90 -1.18
C SER A 328 -17.17 15.33 -2.14
N LYS A 329 -16.25 16.15 -1.61
CA LYS A 329 -15.07 16.61 -2.33
C LYS A 329 -13.87 16.63 -1.40
N THR A 330 -12.73 16.16 -1.86
CA THR A 330 -11.46 16.28 -1.14
C THR A 330 -10.49 17.12 -1.94
N HIS A 331 -9.80 18.05 -1.28
CA HIS A 331 -8.76 18.87 -1.89
C HIS A 331 -7.41 18.68 -1.20
N ARG A 332 -6.35 18.58 -2.00
CA ARG A 332 -4.97 18.43 -1.54
C ARG A 332 -4.10 19.53 -2.12
N VAL A 333 -3.26 20.12 -1.27
CA VAL A 333 -2.25 21.12 -1.62
C VAL A 333 -0.87 20.61 -1.22
N ILE A 334 0.10 20.73 -2.11
CA ILE A 334 1.49 20.33 -1.88
C ILE A 334 2.37 21.57 -2.01
N GLU A 335 3.09 21.92 -0.93
CA GLU A 335 4.04 23.02 -0.93
C GLU A 335 5.45 22.49 -1.23
N TYR A 336 6.07 23.05 -2.26
CA TYR A 336 7.43 22.71 -2.66
C TYR A 336 8.44 23.65 -1.98
N ARG A 337 9.66 23.17 -1.70
CA ARG A 337 10.75 24.03 -1.27
C ARG A 337 11.20 24.89 -2.45
N THR A 338 11.31 26.20 -2.25
CA THR A 338 12.02 27.08 -3.19
C THR A 338 13.52 26.90 -2.98
N ASN A 339 14.31 26.99 -4.06
CA ASN A 339 15.76 26.77 -4.04
C ASN A 339 16.57 27.86 -3.29
N GLU A 340 15.94 28.70 -2.47
CA GLU A 340 16.56 29.87 -1.84
C GLU A 340 16.94 29.66 -0.37
N GLU A 341 16.67 28.49 0.21
CA GLU A 341 17.07 28.13 1.59
C GLU A 341 17.99 26.89 1.59
N GLU A 342 19.15 26.99 0.93
CA GLU A 342 20.32 26.11 1.21
C GLU A 342 21.45 26.91 1.87
#